data_AF-A0A1C5G9B7-F1
#
_entry.id   AF-A0A1C5G9B7-F1
#
_cell.length_a   1.000
_cell.length_b   1.000
_cell.length_c   1.000
_cell.angle_alpha   90.00
_cell.angle_beta   90.00
_cell.angle_gamma   90.00
#
_symmetry.space_group_name_H-M   'P 1'
#
loop_
_entity.id
_entity.type
_entity.pdbx_description
1 polymer ?
#
loop_
_entity_poly.entity_id
_entity_poly.type
_entity_poly.pdbx_seq_one_letter_code
_entity_poly.pdbx_strand_id
1 'polypeptide(L)' 'MVEQGDTVMAELVGSVRRDTGEEMRMSMAEVFVMRDGRIAERRAWVIELKENDHR' A
#
# COMPACT_ATOMS: atom_id res chain seq x y z
N MET A 1 -0.11 -9.87 4.89
CA MET A 1 -1.53 -9.86 4.47
C MET A 1 -2.34 -10.52 5.57
N VAL A 2 -3.45 -9.90 5.97
CA VAL A 2 -4.37 -10.38 7.02
C VAL A 2 -5.79 -10.32 6.47
N GLU A 3 -6.59 -11.35 6.74
CA GLU A 3 -7.98 -11.43 6.29
C GLU A 3 -8.91 -11.59 7.50
N GLN A 4 -10.03 -10.86 7.50
CA GLN A 4 -11.07 -10.97 8.52
C GLN A 4 -12.44 -10.69 7.90
N GLY A 5 -13.29 -11.71 7.84
CA GLY A 5 -14.62 -11.60 7.23
C GLY A 5 -14.51 -11.26 5.75
N ASP A 6 -15.11 -10.15 5.34
CA ASP A 6 -15.02 -9.61 3.99
C ASP A 6 -13.85 -8.62 3.80
N THR A 7 -13.02 -8.43 4.82
CA THR A 7 -11.95 -7.44 4.80
C THR A 7 -10.58 -8.11 4.62
N VAL A 8 -9.79 -7.60 3.67
CA VAL A 8 -8.39 -8.00 3.43
C VAL A 8 -7.49 -6.79 3.64
N MET A 9 -6.46 -6.93 4.47
CA MET A 9 -5.40 -5.93 4.63
C MET A 9 -4.09 -6.46 4.08
N ALA A 10 -3.39 -5.65 3.28
CA ALA A 10 -2.03 -5.91 2.84
C ALA A 10 -1.12 -4.72 3.19
N GLU A 11 0.10 -5.04 3.60
CA GLU A 11 1.19 -4.07 3.63
C GLU A 11 1.99 -4.22 2.33
N LEU A 12 2.38 -3.09 1.74
CA LEU A 12 3.24 -3.03 0.57
C LEU A 12 4.37 -2.03 0.84
N VAL A 13 5.56 -2.39 0.38
CA VAL A 13 6.69 -1.47 0.24
C VAL A 13 7.04 -1.38 -1.24
N GLY A 14 7.46 -0.21 -1.70
CA GLY A 14 7.80 -0.04 -3.11
C GLY A 14 8.59 1.22 -3.41
N SER A 15 9.08 1.28 -4.64
CA SER A 15 9.64 2.49 -5.24
C SER A 15 8.86 2.85 -6.50
N VAL A 16 8.76 4.15 -6.78
CA VAL A 16 8.14 4.70 -7.98
C VAL A 16 9.01 5.84 -8.51
N ARG A 17 9.12 5.94 -9.83
CA ARG A 17 9.76 7.09 -10.47
C ARG A 17 8.74 8.21 -10.64
N ARG A 18 9.01 9.37 -10.05
CA ARG A 18 8.22 10.60 -10.25
C ARG A 18 8.37 11.10 -11.69
N ASP A 19 7.45 11.96 -12.12
CA ASP A 19 7.51 12.66 -13.41
C ASP A 19 8.75 13.56 -13.54
N THR A 20 9.26 14.07 -12.43
CA THR A 20 10.55 14.78 -12.32
C THR A 20 11.77 13.90 -12.59
N GLY A 21 11.58 12.58 -12.62
CA GLY A 21 12.65 11.58 -12.75
C GLY A 21 13.27 11.13 -11.44
N GLU A 22 12.90 11.75 -10.30
CA GLU A 22 13.33 11.34 -8.97
C GLU A 22 12.69 10.00 -8.56
N GLU A 23 13.44 9.15 -7.85
CA GLU A 23 12.88 7.94 -7.25
C GLU A 23 12.29 8.25 -5.88
N MET A 24 11.02 7.91 -5.68
CA MET A 24 10.34 7.96 -4.39
C MET A 24 10.12 6.54 -3.88
N ARG A 25 10.35 6.34 -2.58
CA ARG A 25 10.07 5.08 -1.88
C ARG A 25 8.89 5.28 -0.95
N MET A 26 8.11 4.22 -0.76
CA MET A 26 6.89 4.27 0.04
C MET A 26 6.70 3.00 0.85
N SER A 27 6.08 3.20 2.01
CA SER A 27 5.37 2.15 2.75
C SER A 27 3.88 2.43 2.65
N MET A 28 3.10 1.38 2.44
CA MET A 28 1.68 1.45 2.21
C MET A 28 0.95 0.37 3.00
N ALA A 29 -0.19 0.73 3.57
CA ALA A 29 -1.20 -0.22 4.01
C ALA A 29 -2.44 -0.05 3.13
N GLU A 30 -2.93 -1.14 2.57
CA GLU A 30 -4.18 -1.19 1.83
C GLU A 30 -5.18 -2.09 2.54
N VAL A 31 -6.42 -1.62 2.62
CA VAL A 31 -7.56 -2.37 3.15
C VAL A 31 -8.61 -2.45 2.06
N PHE A 32 -9.05 -3.66 1.75
CA PHE A 32 -10.07 -4.00 0.77
C PHE A 32 -11.28 -4.60 1.49
N VAL A 33 -12.48 -4.13 1.17
CA VAL A 33 -13.71 -4.87 1.47
C VAL A 33 -14.11 -5.63 0.21
N MET A 34 -14.33 -6.93 0.33
CA MET A 34 -14.60 -7.86 -0.77
C MET A 34 -16.08 -8.26 -0.77
N ARG A 35 -16.73 -8.21 -1.93
CA ARG A 35 -18.10 -8.71 -2.12
C ARG A 35 -18.19 -9.44 -3.45
N ASP A 36 -18.74 -10.65 -3.44
CA ASP A 36 -18.90 -11.50 -4.63
C ASP A 36 -17.59 -11.68 -5.42
N GLY A 37 -16.47 -11.84 -4.70
CA GLY A 37 -15.12 -11.98 -5.27
C GLY A 37 -14.55 -10.71 -5.90
N ARG A 38 -15.16 -9.54 -5.70
CA ARG A 38 -14.73 -8.24 -6.21
C ARG A 38 -14.43 -7.27 -5.07
N ILE A 39 -13.59 -6.28 -5.35
CA ILE A 39 -13.34 -5.17 -4.41
C ILE A 39 -14.58 -4.27 -4.39
N ALA A 40 -15.27 -4.21 -3.26
CA ALA A 40 -16.38 -3.31 -3.00
C ALA A 40 -15.91 -1.95 -2.46
N GLU A 41 -14.81 -1.94 -1.70
CA GLU A 41 -14.16 -0.72 -1.21
C GLU A 41 -12.65 -0.92 -1.13
N ARG A 42 -11.88 0.13 -1.43
CA ARG A 42 -10.42 0.19 -1.26
C ARG A 42 -10.04 1.45 -0.51
N ARG A 43 -9.31 1.30 0.58
CA ARG A 43 -8.66 2.39 1.32
C ARG A 43 -7.16 2.14 1.33
N ALA A 44 -6.39 3.15 0.96
CA ALA A 44 -4.94 3.08 0.95
C ALA A 44 -4.37 4.22 1.78
N TRP A 45 -3.41 3.89 2.63
CA TRP A 45 -2.59 4.84 3.37
C TRP A 45 -1.16 4.68 2.90
N VAL A 46 -0.64 5.73 2.27
CA VAL A 46 0.70 5.74 1.69
C VAL A 46 1.51 6.79 2.40
N ILE A 47 2.72 6.42 2.81
CA ILE A 47 3.71 7.35 3.36
C ILE A 47 4.98 7.28 2.52
N GLU A 48 5.54 8.45 2.21
CA GLU A 48 6.86 8.56 1.59
C GLU A 48 7.96 8.27 2.63
N LEU A 49 8.91 7.42 2.25
CA LEU A 49 10.08 7.08 3.05
C LEU A 49 11.25 7.98 2.67
N LYS A 50 11.56 8.96 3.52
CA LYS A 50 12.64 9.93 3.27
C LYS A 50 14.03 9.38 3.56
N GLU A 51 14.15 8.49 4.55
CA GLU A 51 15.43 8.03 5.10
C GLU A 51 15.37 6.51 5.38
N ASN A 52 16.50 5.82 5.33
CA ASN A 52 16.61 4.42 5.76
C ASN A 52 17.20 4.35 7.17
N ASP A 53 16.60 3.52 8.02
CA ASP A 53 17.14 3.22 9.36
C ASP A 53 18.14 2.04 9.35
N HIS A 54 18.29 1.36 8.20
CA HIS A 54 19.30 0.30 8.01
C HIS A 54 20.26 0.69 6.89
N ARG A 55 21.53 0.29 7.04
CA ARG A 55 22.64 0.67 6.18
C ARG A 55 23.32 -0.56 5.59
#